data_AF-A0A382CA84-F1
#
_entry.id   AF-A0A382CA84-F1
#
_cell.length_a   1.000
_cell.length_b   1.000
_cell.length_c   1.000
_cell.angle_alpha   90.00
_cell.angle_beta   90.00
_cell.angle_gamma   90.00
#
_symmetry.space_group_name_H-M   'P 1'
#
loop_
_entity.id
_entity.type
_entity.pdbx_description
1 polymer ?
#
loop_
_entity_poly.entity_id
_entity_poly.type
_entity_poly.pdbx_seq_one_letter_code
_entity_poly.pdbx_strand_id
1 'polypeptide(L)' 'MIVLGIETSCDETAAAVVSEQGIKSNLVYSQLDEHQPYGGVVPEIAARTH' A
#
# COMPACT_ATOMS: atom_id res chain seq x y z
N MET A 1 2.16 5.40 -22.99
CA MET A 1 1.41 5.98 -21.85
C MET A 1 2.17 5.78 -20.54
N ILE A 2 2.04 6.70 -19.58
CA ILE A 2 2.55 6.53 -18.20
C ILE A 2 1.35 6.61 -17.24
N VAL A 3 1.26 5.67 -16.30
CA VAL A 3 0.18 5.54 -15.33
C VAL A 3 0.77 5.54 -13.92
N LEU A 4 0.14 6.29 -13.01
CA LEU A 4 0.39 6.21 -11.57
C LEU A 4 -0.71 5.34 -10.94
N GLY A 5 -0.32 4.23 -10.33
CA GLY A 5 -1.18 3.38 -9.51
C GLY A 5 -1.01 3.73 -8.03
N ILE A 6 -2.14 3.81 -7.31
CA ILE A 6 -2.20 3.97 -5.85
C ILE A 6 -3.07 2.83 -5.32
N GLU A 7 -2.58 2.13 -4.30
CA GLU A 7 -3.28 1.00 -3.67
C GLU A 7 -3.33 1.20 -2.16
N THR A 8 -4.56 1.19 -1.62
CA THR A 8 -4.88 1.45 -0.20
C THR A 8 -6.11 0.65 0.24
N SER A 9 -6.25 -0.61 -0.19
CA SER A 9 -7.45 -1.42 0.12
C SER A 9 -7.46 -2.09 1.50
N CYS A 10 -6.28 -2.38 2.07
CA CYS A 10 -6.15 -3.12 3.34
C CYS A 10 -5.09 -2.49 4.25
N ASP A 11 -3.97 -3.16 4.52
CA ASP A 11 -2.95 -2.76 5.49
C ASP A 11 -1.62 -2.35 4.85
N GLU A 12 -1.61 -2.20 3.52
CA GLU A 12 -0.50 -1.60 2.79
C GLU A 12 -0.91 -0.28 2.12
N THR A 13 0.07 0.62 2.01
CA THR A 13 0.02 1.76 1.08
C THR A 13 1.07 1.54 0.03
N ALA A 14 0.65 1.47 -1.23
CA ALA A 14 1.58 1.30 -2.35
C ALA A 14 1.37 2.35 -3.45
N ALA A 15 2.48 2.72 -4.08
CA ALA A 15 2.49 3.59 -5.24
C ALA A 15 3.44 3.03 -6.30
N ALA A 16 2.95 2.96 -7.54
CA ALA A 16 3.74 2.47 -8.68
C ALA A 16 3.58 3.36 -9.90
N VAL A 17 4.69 3.55 -10.64
CA VAL A 17 4.67 4.21 -11.95
C VAL A 17 4.89 3.13 -13.00
N VAL A 18 3.93 2.98 -13.90
CA VAL A 18 3.93 1.96 -14.94
C VAL A 18 3.87 2.62 -16.32
N SER A 19 4.60 2.05 -17.26
CA SER A 19 4.56 2.43 -18.68
C SER A 19 4.34 1.20 -19.54
N GLU A 20 4.13 1.40 -20.85
CA GLU A 20 4.10 0.30 -21.83
C GLU A 20 5.40 -0.52 -21.84
N GLN A 21 6.52 0.07 -21.41
CA GLN A 21 7.82 -0.60 -21.29
C GLN A 21 8.05 -1.22 -19.89
N GLY A 22 6.99 -1.37 -19.09
CA GLY A 22 7.03 -1.98 -17.76
C GLY A 22 7.06 -0.99 -16.59
N ILE A 23 7.38 -1.52 -15.41
CA ILE A 23 7.39 -0.82 -14.13
C ILE A 23 8.61 0.12 -14.06
N LYS A 24 8.38 1.37 -13.67
CA LYS A 24 9.41 2.40 -13.50
C LYS A 24 9.71 2.69 -12.03
N SER A 25 8.72 2.56 -11.17
CA SER A 25 8.85 2.63 -9.71
C SER A 25 7.79 1.75 -9.07
N ASN A 26 8.11 1.16 -7.92
CA ASN A 26 7.18 0.41 -7.09
C ASN A 26 7.62 0.51 -5.63
N LEU A 27 6.82 1.16 -4.80
CA LEU A 27 7.05 1.30 -3.36
C LEU A 27 5.84 0.77 -2.60
N VAL A 28 6.10 0.05 -1.51
CA VAL A 28 5.09 -0.52 -0.62
C VAL A 28 5.49 -0.20 0.81
N TYR A 29 4.55 0.38 1.56
CA TYR A 29 4.60 0.52 3.01
C TYR A 29 3.62 -0.48 3.62
N SER A 30 4.04 -1.24 4.62
CA SER A 30 3.21 -2.22 5.31
C SER A 30 2.98 -1.77 6.75
N GLN A 31 1.75 -1.94 7.24
CA GLN A 31 1.32 -1.61 8.59
C GLN A 31 1.40 -2.80 9.56
N LEU A 32 2.19 -3.82 9.23
CA LEU A 32 2.24 -5.08 10.00
C LEU A 32 2.53 -4.84 11.49
N ASP A 33 3.44 -3.92 11.79
CA ASP A 33 3.86 -3.62 13.16
C ASP A 33 2.72 -2.97 13.98
N GLU A 34 1.89 -2.15 13.33
CA GLU A 34 0.73 -1.50 13.93
C GLU A 34 -0.40 -2.50 14.23
N HIS A 35 -0.56 -3.54 13.40
CA HIS A 35 -1.59 -4.58 13.58
C HIS A 35 -1.13 -5.75 14.46
N GLN A 36 0.18 -5.96 14.63
CA GLN A 36 0.76 -7.07 15.38
C GLN A 36 0.16 -7.25 16.80
N PRO A 37 -0.07 -6.20 17.61
CA PRO A 37 -0.65 -6.34 18.95
C PRO A 37 -2.06 -6.92 18.98
N TYR A 38 -2.80 -6.85 17.87
CA TYR A 38 -4.21 -7.22 17.77
C TYR A 38 -4.41 -8.61 17.14
N GLY A 39 -3.36 -9.23 16.62
CA GLY A 39 -3.42 -10.55 16.00
C GLY A 39 -4.19 -10.60 14.68
N GLY A 40 -4.41 -9.44 14.05
CA GLY A 40 -5.12 -9.28 12.78
C GLY A 40 -5.30 -7.80 12.42
N VAL A 41 -5.70 -7.55 11.17
CA VAL A 41 -5.91 -6.19 10.67
C VAL A 41 -7.05 -5.51 11.42
N VAL A 42 -6.78 -4.33 11.98
CA VAL A 42 -7.77 -3.48 12.62
C VAL A 42 -8.21 -2.38 11.64
N PRO A 43 -9.47 -2.39 11.15
CA PRO A 43 -9.90 -1.48 10.07
C PRO A 43 -9.67 0.02 10.34
N GLU A 44 -9.85 0.47 11.58
CA GLU A 44 -9.63 1.88 11.96
C GLU A 44 -8.15 2.26 11.93
N ILE A 45 -7.25 1.35 12.34
CA ILE A 45 -5.79 1.59 12.26
C ILE A 45 -5.36 1.63 10.80
N ALA A 46 -5.90 0.71 10.00
CA ALA A 46 -5.62 0.64 8.57
C ALA A 46 -5.99 1.94 7.85
N ALA A 47 -7.23 2.40 8.04
CA ALA A 47 -7.74 3.62 7.43
C ALA A 47 -6.94 4.88 7.79
N ARG A 48 -6.32 4.94 8.97
CA ARG A 48 -5.53 6.11 9.43
C ARG A 48 -4.07 6.11 9.00
N THR A 49 -3.55 4.94 8.64
CA THR A 49 -2.12 4.74 8.40
C THR A 49 -1.83 4.56 6.92
N HIS A 50 -2.75 5.05 6.07
CA HIS A 50 -2.57 5.10 4.62
C HIS A 50 -1.80 6.33 4.15
#